data_AF-A0A1F7N6G8-F1
#
_entry.id   AF-A0A1F7N6G8-F1
#
_cell.length_a   1.000
_cell.length_b   1.000
_cell.length_c   1.000
_cell.angle_alpha   90.00
_cell.angle_beta   90.00
_cell.angle_gamma   90.00
#
_symmetry.space_group_name_H-M   'P 1'
#
loop_
_entity.id
_entity.type
_entity.pdbx_description
1 polymer ?
#
loop_
_entity_poly.entity_id
_entity_poly.type
_entity_poly.pdbx_seq_one_letter_code
_entity_poly.pdbx_strand_id
1 'polypeptide(L)' 'MVVVNVPFSDHSGVKPRPAAVVSAEAFHRSLPDVIVCPISSQPRYYRRPGSGDCPLRDWQAVGLRHPSTVRISKVLGVDK' A
#
# COMPACT_ATOMS: atom_id res chain seq x y z
N MET A 1 3.46 -8.63 -2.56
CA MET A 1 2.35 -7.83 -1.97
C MET A 1 1.93 -8.52 -0.69
N VAL A 2 1.65 -7.76 0.36
CA VAL A 2 1.20 -8.29 1.67
C VAL A 2 -0.12 -7.64 2.07
N VAL A 3 -0.83 -8.22 3.04
CA VAL A 3 -2.02 -7.59 3.64
C VAL A 3 -1.61 -7.00 4.97
N VAL A 4 -1.88 -5.70 5.17
CA VAL A 4 -1.56 -4.98 6.40
C VAL A 4 -2.78 -4.26 6.94
N ASN A 5 -2.83 -4.10 8.26
CA ASN A 5 -3.87 -3.33 8.93
C ASN A 5 -3.52 -1.84 8.82
N VAL A 6 -4.33 -1.10 8.06
CA VAL A 6 -4.15 0.34 7.88
C VAL A 6 -5.17 1.08 8.75
N PRO A 7 -4.74 1.97 9.65
CA PRO A 7 -5.66 2.77 10.45
C PRO A 7 -6.45 3.74 9.57
N PHE A 8 -7.71 3.96 9.90
CA PHE A 8 -8.47 5.06 9.33
C PHE A 8 -7.90 6.39 9.80
N SER A 9 -8.02 7.43 8.97
CA SER A 9 -7.50 8.76 9.30
C SER A 9 -8.28 9.46 10.42
N ASP A 10 -9.46 8.96 10.75
CA ASP A 10 -10.28 9.39 11.89
C ASP A 10 -10.07 8.52 13.14
N HIS A 11 -9.09 7.61 13.12
CA HIS A 11 -8.77 6.68 14.22
C HIS A 11 -9.93 5.79 14.67
N SER A 12 -11.01 5.67 13.88
CA SER A 12 -12.19 4.86 14.22
C SER A 12 -11.92 3.34 14.20
N GLY A 13 -10.79 2.92 13.65
CA GLY A 13 -10.38 1.53 13.59
C GLY A 13 -9.31 1.27 12.54
N VAL A 14 -9.10 -0.01 12.23
CA VAL A 14 -8.17 -0.48 11.21
C VAL A 14 -8.92 -1.23 10.12
N LYS A 15 -8.39 -1.22 8.90
CA LYS A 15 -8.88 -2.03 7.79
C LYS A 15 -7.74 -2.83 7.16
N PRO A 16 -7.88 -4.15 6.98
CA PRO A 16 -6.91 -4.92 6.21
C PRO A 16 -6.92 -4.44 4.76
N ARG A 17 -5.74 -4.09 4.24
CA ARG A 17 -5.55 -3.62 2.87
C ARG A 17 -4.35 -4.33 2.24
N PRO A 18 -4.42 -4.65 0.94
CA PRO A 18 -3.22 -4.99 0.20
C PRO A 18 -2.23 -3.82 0.25
N ALA A 19 -0.94 -4.12 0.34
CA ALA A 19 0.14 -3.14 0.34
C ALA A 19 1.34 -3.62 -0.48
N ALA A 20 1.98 -2.68 -1.15
CA ALA A 20 3.23 -2.89 -1.87
C ALA A 20 4.38 -2.83 -0.86
N VAL A 21 5.26 -3.83 -0.86
CA VAL A 21 6.52 -3.77 -0.11
C VAL A 21 7.49 -2.90 -0.90
N VAL A 22 8.07 -1.90 -0.24
CA VAL A 22 9.00 -0.95 -0.85
C VAL A 22 10.41 -1.01 -0.25
N SER A 23 10.60 -1.70 0.88
CA SER A 23 11.94 -1.99 1.40
C SER A 23 12.59 -3.17 0.67
N ALA A 24 13.92 -3.14 0.60
CA ALA A 24 14.73 -4.17 -0.02
C ALA A 24 14.97 -5.38 0.90
N GLU A 25 15.32 -6.52 0.31
CA GLU A 25 15.67 -7.75 1.02
C GLU A 25 16.75 -7.55 2.11
N ALA A 26 17.76 -6.72 1.84
CA ALA A 26 18.80 -6.40 2.82
C ALA A 26 18.24 -5.74 4.10
N PHE A 27 17.18 -4.95 3.97
CA PHE A 27 16.45 -4.36 5.11
C PHE A 27 15.73 -5.46 5.89
N HIS A 28 15.05 -6.38 5.20
CA HIS A 28 14.33 -7.49 5.85
C HIS A 28 15.26 -8.46 6.57
N ARG A 29 16.53 -8.57 6.18
CA ARG A 29 17.49 -9.44 6.90
C ARG A 29 18.04 -8.82 8.18
N SER A 30 18.06 -7.50 8.25
CA SER A 30 18.74 -6.75 9.32
C SER A 30 17.79 -6.18 10.36
N LEU A 31 16.53 -5.91 10.00
CA LEU A 31 15.53 -5.30 10.87
C LEU A 31 14.27 -6.15 10.94
N PRO A 32 13.51 -6.15 12.06
CA PRO A 32 12.28 -6.92 12.20
C PRO A 32 11.13 -6.40 11.32
N ASP A 33 11.26 -5.22 10.73
CA ASP A 33 10.19 -4.53 10.03
C ASP A 33 10.22 -4.73 8.50
N VAL A 34 9.10 -4.38 7.87
CA VAL A 34 8.93 -4.21 6.43
C VAL A 34 8.35 -2.82 6.18
N ILE A 35 8.89 -2.10 5.20
CA ILE A 35 8.34 -0.82 4.77
C ILE A 35 7.35 -1.09 3.64
N VAL A 36 6.11 -0.63 3.82
CA VAL A 36 5.01 -0.87 2.89
C VAL A 36 4.26 0.42 2.53
N CYS A 37 3.66 0.41 1.34
CA CYS A 37 2.72 1.45 0.88
C CYS A 37 1.34 0.81 0.63
N PRO A 38 0.28 1.24 1.34
CA PRO A 38 -1.07 0.73 1.12
C PRO A 38 -1.57 0.93 -0.31
N ILE A 39 -2.34 -0.02 -0.80
CA ILE A 39 -3.03 0.05 -2.09
C ILE A 39 -4.48 0.45 -1.86
N SER A 40 -4.96 1.44 -2.63
CA SER A 40 -6.34 1.93 -2.55
C SER A 40 -7.05 1.79 -3.88
N SER A 41 -8.26 1.23 -3.86
CA SER A 41 -9.18 1.15 -5.00
C SER A 41 -10.13 2.35 -5.10
N GLN A 42 -9.93 3.41 -4.32
CA GLN A 42 -10.79 4.60 -4.40
C GLN A 42 -10.57 5.31 -5.75
N PRO A 43 -11.62 5.47 -6.59
CA PRO A 43 -11.48 5.97 -7.96
C PRO A 43 -10.79 7.34 -8.07
N ARG A 44 -10.94 8.20 -7.06
CA ARG A 44 -10.29 9.52 -7.03
C ARG A 44 -8.76 9.44 -7.10
N TYR A 45 -8.14 8.49 -6.41
CA TYR A 45 -6.68 8.34 -6.39
C TYR A 45 -6.14 7.68 -7.65
N TYR A 46 -6.98 6.90 -8.33
CA TYR A 46 -6.64 6.33 -9.63
C TYR A 46 -6.69 7.38 -10.73
N ARG A 47 -7.74 8.22 -10.74
CA ARG A 47 -7.95 9.26 -11.76
C ARG A 47 -7.05 10.48 -11.57
N ARG A 48 -6.76 10.86 -10.33
CA ARG A 48 -5.92 12.01 -9.97
C ARG A 48 -5.00 11.61 -8.81
N PRO A 49 -3.84 10.99 -9.13
CA PRO A 49 -2.90 10.54 -8.11
C PRO A 49 -2.30 11.74 -7.37
N GLY A 50 -2.07 11.59 -6.07
CA GLY A 50 -1.27 12.55 -5.32
C GLY A 50 0.20 12.48 -5.73
N SER A 51 1.00 13.44 -5.27
CA SER A 51 2.44 13.44 -5.53
C SER A 51 3.09 12.14 -5.06
N GLY A 52 3.78 11.45 -5.97
CA GLY A 52 4.41 10.16 -5.71
C GLY A 52 3.45 8.96 -5.70
N ASP A 53 2.13 9.14 -5.61
CA ASP A 53 1.20 8.01 -5.69
C ASP A 53 1.26 7.38 -7.10
N CYS A 54 1.22 6.05 -7.17
CA CYS A 54 1.43 5.31 -8.41
C CYS A 54 0.18 4.49 -8.77
N PRO A 55 -0.60 4.91 -9.80
CA PRO A 55 -1.67 4.08 -10.36
C PRO A 55 -1.10 2.80 -10.93
N LEU A 56 -1.61 1.66 -10.47
CA LEU A 56 -1.25 0.36 -11.00
C LEU A 56 -1.93 0.23 -12.36
N ARG A 57 -1.17 0.10 -13.46
CA ARG A 57 -1.74 -0.07 -14.82
C ARG A 57 -2.17 -1.50 -15.10
N ASP A 58 -1.46 -2.47 -14.54
CA ASP A 58 -1.72 -3.91 -14.72
C ASP A 58 -2.37 -4.52 -13.47
N TRP A 59 -3.29 -3.79 -12.83
CA TRP A 59 -3.90 -4.20 -11.57
C TRP A 59 -4.59 -5.57 -11.66
N GLN A 60 -5.16 -5.90 -12.82
CA GLN A 60 -5.80 -7.19 -13.07
C GLN A 60 -4.79 -8.34 -13.07
N ALA A 61 -3.59 -8.12 -13.64
CA ALA A 61 -2.53 -9.13 -13.70
C ALA A 61 -2.01 -9.51 -12.30
N VAL A 62 -2.12 -8.60 -11.33
CA VAL A 62 -1.75 -8.83 -9.93
C VAL A 62 -2.95 -9.20 -9.04
N GLY A 63 -4.08 -9.57 -9.64
CA GLY A 63 -5.26 -10.09 -8.93
C GLY A 63 -6.13 -9.04 -8.23
N LEU A 64 -5.95 -7.75 -8.52
CA LEU A 64 -6.79 -6.69 -7.95
C LEU A 64 -8.10 -6.56 -8.76
N ARG A 65 -9.24 -6.55 -8.07
CA ARG A 65 -10.58 -6.50 -8.67
C ARG A 65 -10.94 -5.14 -9.30
N HIS A 66 -10.29 -4.07 -8.86
CA HIS A 66 -10.61 -2.71 -9.26
C HIS A 66 -9.34 -1.92 -9.60
N PRO A 67 -9.41 -0.90 -10.46
CA PRO A 67 -8.33 0.06 -10.66
C PRO A 67 -7.84 0.57 -9.31
N SER A 68 -6.53 0.49 -9.08
CA SER A 68 -5.95 0.69 -7.76
C SER A 68 -4.67 1.51 -7.83
N THR A 69 -4.38 2.25 -6.76
CA THR A 69 -3.22 3.14 -6.66
C THR A 69 -2.40 2.78 -5.42
N VAL A 70 -1.09 2.64 -5.57
CA VAL A 70 -0.14 2.60 -4.44
C VAL A 70 -0.02 3.99 -3.84
N ARG A 71 -0.32 4.10 -2.54
CA ARG A 71 -0.33 5.38 -1.82
C ARG A 71 1.03 5.61 -1.16
N ILE A 72 1.99 6.17 -1.90
CA ILE A 72 3.34 6.50 -1.36
C ILE A 72 3.24 7.56 -0.26
N SER A 73 2.26 8.46 -0.37
CA SER A 73 1.89 9.43 0.67
C SER A 73 1.43 8.81 2.01
N LYS A 74 1.34 7.47 2.11
CA LYS A 74 0.89 6.71 3.29
C LYS A 74 1.85 5.58 3.63
N VAL A 75 3.16 5.79 3.53
CA VAL A 75 4.18 4.77 3.88
C VAL A 75 4.06 4.36 5.35
N LEU A 76 4.24 3.07 5.63
CA LEU A 76 4.16 2.47 6.97
C LEU A 76 5.32 1.50 7.18
N GLY A 77 5.86 1.46 8.40
CA GLY A 77 6.61 0.31 8.89
C GLY A 77 5.64 -0.68 9.53
N VAL A 78 5.80 -1.96 9.22
CA VAL A 78 5.02 -3.05 9.82
C VAL A 78 5.97 -4.15 10.28
N ASP A 79 5.68 -4.74 11.44
CA ASP A 79 6.39 -5.92 11.93
C ASP A 79 6.17 -7.10 10.96
N LYS A 80 7.19 -7.93 10.75
CA LYS A 80 7.12 -9.12 9.88
C LYS A 80 6.17 -10.21 10.39
#